data_AF-A0A7C3P739-F1
#
_entry.id   AF-A0A7C3P739-F1
#
_cell.length_a   1.000
_cell.length_b   1.000
_cell.length_c   1.000
_cell.angle_alpha   90.00
_cell.angle_beta   90.00
_cell.angle_gamma   90.00
#
_symmetry.space_group_name_H-M   'P 1'
#
loop_
_entity.id
_entity.type
_entity.pdbx_description
1 polymer ?
#
loop_
_entity_poly.entity_id
_entity_poly.type
_entity_poly.pdbx_seq_one_letter_code
_entity_poly.pdbx_strand_id
1 'polypeptide(L)'
;MAVDGAAVAAAGPGTLAVRYAIPGEQAHVEVVRIGPAPLGRIVALERRSPEATVPRCPHFGRCGGCQWQHITPEGQRRFKTAMVVETLK
;
A
#
# COMPACT_ATOMS: atom_id res chain seq x y z
N MET A 1 -0.04 6.03 -4.52
CA MET A 1 0.67 5.32 -3.44
C MET A 1 1.44 6.36 -2.64
N ALA A 2 1.54 6.21 -1.33
CA ALA A 2 2.27 7.13 -0.47
C ALA A 2 3.78 6.81 -0.46
N VAL A 3 4.59 7.77 -0.01
CA VAL A 3 6.06 7.67 0.02
C VAL A 3 6.55 6.51 0.89
N ASP A 4 5.83 6.20 1.96
CA ASP A 4 6.09 5.10 2.87
C ASP A 4 5.65 3.72 2.33
N GLY A 5 5.17 3.66 1.09
CA GLY A 5 4.72 2.44 0.43
C GLY A 5 3.30 2.00 0.81
N ALA A 6 2.54 2.79 1.58
CA ALA A 6 1.13 2.52 1.81
C ALA A 6 0.30 2.84 0.55
N ALA A 7 -0.69 2.00 0.23
CA ALA A 7 -1.70 2.41 -0.74
C ALA A 7 -2.63 3.44 -0.08
N VAL A 8 -3.15 4.35 -0.91
CA VAL A 8 -4.19 5.29 -0.49
C VAL A 8 -5.49 4.76 -1.08
N ALA A 9 -6.42 4.35 -0.21
CA ALA A 9 -7.74 3.88 -0.60
C ALA A 9 -8.77 4.99 -0.41
N ALA A 10 -9.75 5.06 -1.31
CA ALA A 10 -10.95 5.86 -1.08
C ALA A 10 -11.84 5.10 -0.08
N ALA A 11 -12.13 5.72 1.07
CA ALA A 11 -12.95 5.14 2.13
C ALA A 11 -14.02 6.15 2.55
N GLY A 12 -15.23 5.99 2.01
CA GLY A 12 -16.34 6.94 2.24
C GLY A 12 -15.98 8.36 1.75
N PRO A 13 -16.17 9.42 2.56
CA PRO A 13 -15.87 10.80 2.17
C PRO A 13 -14.36 11.16 2.25
N GLY A 14 -13.49 10.24 2.68
CA GLY A 14 -12.09 10.51 2.95
C GLY A 14 -11.12 9.52 2.31
N THR A 15 -9.83 9.75 2.55
CA THR A 15 -8.75 8.86 2.16
C THR A 15 -8.28 8.05 3.36
N LEU A 16 -7.91 6.80 3.12
CA LEU A 16 -7.37 5.89 4.12
C LEU A 16 -6.02 5.35 3.65
N ALA A 17 -4.96 5.55 4.43
CA ALA A 17 -3.68 4.92 4.15
C ALA A 17 -3.75 3.46 4.60
N VAL A 18 -3.50 2.51 3.70
CA VAL A 18 -3.57 1.07 3.98
C VAL A 18 -2.17 0.48 3.82
N ARG A 19 -1.60 0.03 4.94
CA ARG A 19 -0.26 -0.58 4.91
C ARG A 19 -0.30 -1.90 4.17
N TYR A 20 0.70 -2.10 3.31
CA TYR A 20 0.90 -3.33 2.53
C TYR A 20 -0.22 -3.66 1.54
N ALA A 21 -1.10 -2.70 1.26
CA ALA A 21 -2.01 -2.75 0.13
C ALA A 21 -1.30 -2.27 -1.13
N ILE A 22 -1.75 -2.77 -2.27
CA ILE A 22 -1.23 -2.43 -3.59
C ILE A 22 -2.36 -1.78 -4.42
N PRO A 23 -2.11 -0.68 -5.15
CA PRO A 23 -3.09 -0.12 -6.08
C PRO A 23 -3.65 -1.19 -7.03
N GLY A 24 -4.98 -1.21 -7.16
CA GLY A 24 -5.73 -2.21 -7.91
C GLY A 24 -6.30 -3.36 -7.06
N GLU A 25 -5.98 -3.43 -5.77
CA GLU A 25 -6.60 -4.39 -4.85
C GLU A 25 -8.02 -3.99 -4.44
N GLN A 26 -8.85 -5.00 -4.17
CA GLN A 26 -10.12 -4.87 -3.47
C GLN A 26 -10.01 -5.68 -2.17
N ALA A 27 -10.31 -5.04 -1.04
CA ALA A 27 -10.05 -5.61 0.26
C ALA A 27 -11.05 -5.09 1.30
N HIS A 28 -11.38 -5.94 2.26
CA HIS A 28 -11.93 -5.49 3.53
C HIS A 28 -10.80 -4.94 4.39
N VAL A 29 -10.98 -3.71 4.87
CA VAL A 29 -9.98 -2.98 5.64
C VAL A 29 -10.57 -2.58 6.99
N GLU A 30 -9.86 -2.94 8.06
CA GLU A 30 -10.14 -2.44 9.41
C GLU A 30 -9.37 -1.13 9.63
N VAL A 31 -10.05 -0.11 10.16
CA VAL A 31 -9.41 1.15 10.55
C VAL A 31 -8.73 0.96 11.91
N VAL A 32 -7.40 1.03 11.91
CA VAL A 32 -6.57 0.83 13.11
C VAL A 32 -6.16 2.14 13.77
N ARG A 33 -6.27 3.27 13.07
CA ARG A 33 -6.03 4.60 13.61
C ARG A 33 -6.93 5.63 12.95
N ILE A 34 -7.59 6.44 13.77
CA ILE A 34 -8.43 7.58 13.35
C ILE A 34 -7.65 8.87 13.61
N GLY A 35 -7.83 9.89 12.76
CA GLY A 35 -7.19 11.20 12.90
C GLY A 35 -6.91 11.85 11.55
N PRO A 36 -6.05 12.89 11.49
CA PRO A 36 -5.70 13.58 10.26
C PRO A 36 -5.03 12.68 9.20
N ALA A 37 -4.38 11.60 9.65
CA ALA A 37 -3.75 10.59 8.81
C ALA A 37 -4.26 9.20 9.21
N PRO A 38 -5.51 8.86 8.83
CA PRO A 38 -6.13 7.61 9.22
C PRO A 38 -5.39 6.42 8.59
N LEU A 39 -5.28 5.33 9.36
CA LEU A 39 -4.55 4.14 8.97
C LEU A 39 -5.47 2.91 9.00
N GLY A 40 -5.41 2.13 7.92
CA GLY A 40 -6.12 0.88 7.76
C GLY A 40 -5.17 -0.31 7.65
N ARG A 41 -5.70 -1.48 8.00
CA ARG A 41 -5.06 -2.78 7.84
C ARG A 41 -6.01 -3.72 7.09
N ILE A 42 -5.49 -4.40 6.07
CA ILE A 42 -6.26 -5.42 5.34
C ILE A 42 -6.62 -6.57 6.30
N VAL A 43 -7.90 -6.92 6.35
CA VAL A 43 -8.40 -8.10 7.08
C VAL A 43 -8.79 -9.23 6.13
N ALA A 44 -9.19 -8.91 4.91
CA ALA A 44 -9.43 -9.89 3.85
C ALA A 44 -9.21 -9.26 2.46
N LEU A 45 -8.62 -10.01 1.54
CA LEU A 45 -8.46 -9.62 0.13
C LEU A 45 -9.57 -10.27 -0.70
N GLU A 46 -10.31 -9.46 -1.45
CA GLU A 46 -11.27 -9.93 -2.45
C GLU A 46 -10.64 -10.02 -3.84
N ARG A 47 -9.78 -9.05 -4.18
CA ARG A 47 -9.05 -8.99 -5.44
C ARG A 47 -7.60 -8.62 -5.18
N ARG A 48 -6.69 -9.49 -5.61
CA ARG A 48 -5.25 -9.26 -5.51
C ARG A 48 -4.73 -8.49 -6.72
N SER A 49 -3.76 -7.60 -6.51
CA SER A 49 -3.10 -6.87 -7.59
C SER A 49 -2.21 -7.82 -8.41
N PRO A 50 -2.11 -7.65 -9.75
CA PRO A 50 -1.13 -8.38 -10.56
C PRO A 50 0.32 -8.02 -10.19
N GLU A 51 0.55 -6.90 -9.50
CA GLU A 51 1.87 -6.51 -9.00
C GLU A 51 2.21 -7.12 -7.63
N ALA A 52 1.38 -8.02 -7.09
CA ALA A 52 1.65 -8.64 -5.81
C ALA A 52 2.71 -9.74 -5.93
N THR A 53 3.66 -9.77 -5.01
CA THR A 53 4.66 -10.84 -4.90
C THR A 53 4.86 -11.27 -3.45
N VAL A 54 5.45 -12.44 -3.24
CA VAL A 54 5.79 -12.93 -1.90
C VAL A 54 7.06 -12.22 -1.42
N PRO A 55 7.04 -11.52 -0.27
CA PRO A 55 8.23 -10.90 0.29
C PRO A 55 9.33 -11.93 0.53
N ARG A 56 10.57 -11.60 0.15
CA ARG A 56 11.73 -12.49 0.31
C ARG A 56 12.22 -12.57 1.77
N CYS A 57 11.99 -11.51 2.55
CA CYS A 57 12.41 -11.44 3.95
C CYS A 57 11.33 -12.04 4.87
N PRO A 58 11.67 -13.03 5.72
CA PRO A 58 10.72 -13.63 6.67
C PRO A 58 10.26 -12.67 7.78
N HIS A 59 10.94 -11.53 7.94
CA HIS A 59 10.57 -10.50 8.92
C HIS A 59 9.74 -9.35 8.32
N PHE A 60 9.40 -9.43 7.03
CA PHE A 60 8.56 -8.44 6.37
C PHE A 60 7.23 -8.26 7.12
N GLY A 61 6.76 -7.02 7.22
CA GLY A 61 5.57 -6.69 8.02
C GLY A 61 5.84 -6.45 9.52
N ARG A 62 6.93 -7.00 10.09
CA ARG A 62 7.26 -6.85 11.52
C ARG A 62 8.45 -5.94 11.79
N CYS A 63 9.56 -6.13 11.09
CA CYS A 63 10.82 -5.42 11.34
C CYS A 63 10.78 -3.95 10.91
N GLY A 64 9.93 -3.58 9.94
CA GLY A 64 9.76 -2.21 9.48
C GLY A 64 10.83 -1.73 8.48
N GLY A 65 11.97 -2.40 8.36
CA GLY A 65 13.05 -2.00 7.44
C GLY A 65 12.73 -2.10 5.94
N CYS A 66 11.64 -2.78 5.57
CA CYS A 66 11.23 -2.92 4.17
C CYS A 66 9.75 -2.61 4.01
N GLN A 67 9.44 -1.69 3.09
CA GLN A 67 8.07 -1.24 2.80
C GLN A 67 7.48 -1.93 1.55
N TRP A 68 8.30 -2.20 0.53
CA TRP A 68 7.82 -2.54 -0.82
C TRP A 68 8.01 -4.00 -1.26
N GLN A 69 8.54 -4.89 -0.40
CA GLN A 69 8.86 -6.28 -0.83
C GLN A 69 7.63 -7.11 -1.26
N HIS A 70 6.42 -6.69 -0.91
CA HIS A 70 5.16 -7.31 -1.33
C HIS A 70 4.74 -6.92 -2.77
N ILE A 71 5.48 -6.00 -3.41
CA ILE A 71 5.23 -5.52 -4.77
C ILE A 71 6.34 -6.03 -5.71
N THR A 72 5.98 -6.48 -6.90
CA THR A 72 6.89 -6.87 -7.99
C THR A 72 7.90 -5.75 -8.29
N PRO A 73 9.12 -6.07 -8.76
CA PRO A 73 10.09 -5.05 -9.18
C PRO A 73 9.54 -4.08 -10.23
N GLU A 74 8.73 -4.58 -11.16
CA GLU A 74 8.07 -3.81 -12.22
C GLU A 74 7.06 -2.82 -11.63
N GLY A 75 6.19 -3.29 -10.73
CA GLY A 75 5.24 -2.47 -10.01
C GLY A 75 5.93 -1.39 -9.17
N GLN A 76 7.00 -1.73 -8.47
CA GLN A 76 7.79 -0.77 -7.69
C GLN A 76 8.31 0.38 -8.55
N ARG A 77 8.90 0.07 -9.72
CA ARG A 77 9.39 1.10 -10.66
C ARG A 77 8.24 1.99 -11.11
N ARG A 78 7.14 1.40 -11.59
CA ARG A 78 5.98 2.14 -12.08
C ARG A 78 5.41 3.09 -11.02
N PHE A 79 5.16 2.60 -9.81
CA PHE A 79 4.56 3.39 -8.75
C PHE A 79 5.49 4.51 -8.26
N LYS A 80 6.80 4.24 -8.14
CA LYS A 80 7.78 5.27 -7.77
C LYS A 80 7.93 6.34 -8.84
N THR A 81 8.00 5.96 -10.12
CA THR A 81 8.02 6.92 -11.23
C THR A 81 6.78 7.79 -11.22
N ALA A 82 5.59 7.21 -11.03
CA ALA A 82 4.34 7.97 -10.94
C ALA A 82 4.37 9.00 -9.79
N MET A 83 4.93 8.64 -8.63
CA MET A 83 5.07 9.57 -7.50
C MET A 83 6.00 10.75 -7.82
N VAL A 84 7.13 10.49 -8.48
CA VAL A 84 8.07 11.55 -8.87
C VAL A 84 7.42 12.47 -9.90
N VAL A 85 6.77 11.90 -10.92
CA VAL A 85 6.04 12.67 -11.94
C VAL A 85 4.97 13.55 -11.32
N GLU A 86 4.20 13.02 -10.36
CA GLU A 86 3.16 13.80 -9.68
C GLU A 86 3.74 14.94 -8.83
N THR A 87 4.88 14.72 -8.18
CA THR A 87 5.56 15.74 -7.36
C THR A 87 6.12 16.90 -8.19
N LEU A 88 6.41 16.67 -9.47
CA LEU A 88 7.03 17.66 -10.36
C LEU A 88 6.02 18.47 -11.19
N LYS A 89 4.71 18.23 -11.03
CA LYS A 89 3.65 19.04 -11.63
C LYS A 89 3.38 20.27 -10.78
#